data_AF-A0A523NAI2-F1
#
_entry.id   AF-A0A523NAI2-F1
#
_cell.length_a   1.000
_cell.length_b   1.000
_cell.length_c   1.000
_cell.angle_alpha   90.00
_cell.angle_beta   90.00
_cell.angle_gamma   90.00
#
_symmetry.space_group_name_H-M   'P 1'
#
loop_
_entity.id
_entity.type
_entity.pdbx_description
1 polymer ?
#
loop_
_entity_poly.entity_id
_entity_poly.type
_entity_poly.pdbx_seq_one_letter_code
_entity_poly.pdbx_strand_id
1 'polypeptide(L)'
;MASKAVANTDDRLFGDRLGRGPVPVGILVEPSGRYAFVANTNADVVTVLDLANWKVFGRVTAGKEPDGLGYTGKQPVASRQ
;
A
#
# COMPACT_ATOMS: atom_id res chain seq x y z
N MET A 1 -0.15 -26.12 -29.36
CA MET A 1 0.34 -25.14 -28.38
C MET A 1 -0.86 -24.33 -27.88
N ALA A 2 -1.50 -24.73 -26.78
CA ALA A 2 -2.52 -23.92 -26.12
C ALA A 2 -1.91 -23.42 -24.81
N SER A 3 -1.58 -22.13 -24.75
CA SER A 3 -1.20 -21.51 -23.49
C SER A 3 -2.45 -21.47 -22.62
N LYS A 4 -2.49 -22.26 -21.55
CA LYS A 4 -3.49 -22.09 -20.49
C LYS A 4 -3.40 -20.64 -20.04
N ALA A 5 -4.48 -19.88 -20.20
CA ALA A 5 -4.66 -18.66 -19.43
C ALA A 5 -4.63 -19.08 -17.96
N VAL A 6 -3.57 -18.72 -17.24
CA VAL A 6 -3.58 -18.77 -15.79
C VAL A 6 -4.52 -17.64 -15.38
N ALA A 7 -5.80 -17.98 -15.19
CA ALA A 7 -6.73 -17.09 -14.51
C ALA A 7 -6.14 -16.86 -13.11
N ASN A 8 -5.66 -15.64 -12.84
CA ASN A 8 -5.11 -15.32 -11.54
C ASN A 8 -6.23 -15.37 -10.50
N THR A 9 -6.10 -16.25 -9.50
CA THR A 9 -7.21 -16.86 -8.78
C THR A 9 -7.90 -16.01 -7.69
N ASP A 10 -7.57 -14.73 -7.53
CA ASP A 10 -8.05 -13.93 -6.38
C ASP A 10 -8.77 -12.61 -6.77
N ASP A 11 -9.10 -12.40 -8.06
CA ASP A 11 -9.66 -11.13 -8.59
C ASP A 11 -8.84 -9.90 -8.13
N ARG A 12 -7.52 -9.97 -8.30
CA ARG A 12 -6.56 -8.90 -7.99
C ARG A 12 -6.26 -8.05 -9.23
N LEU A 13 -6.14 -6.73 -9.07
CA LEU A 13 -5.88 -5.72 -10.09
C LEU A 13 -4.74 -6.08 -11.05
N PHE A 14 -3.59 -6.52 -10.51
CA PHE A 14 -2.41 -6.85 -11.33
C PHE A 14 -2.25 -8.33 -11.62
N GLY A 15 -3.14 -9.16 -11.08
CA GLY A 15 -3.01 -10.59 -11.24
C GLY A 15 -1.68 -11.15 -10.70
N ASP A 16 -1.17 -12.19 -11.36
CA ASP A 16 0.22 -12.67 -11.21
C ASP A 16 1.19 -11.93 -12.17
N ARG A 17 0.74 -10.92 -12.93
CA ARG A 17 1.50 -10.31 -14.04
C ARG A 17 2.78 -9.61 -13.59
N LEU A 18 2.82 -9.13 -12.35
CA LEU A 18 3.97 -8.45 -11.75
C LEU A 18 4.61 -9.32 -10.64
N GLY A 19 4.26 -10.61 -10.59
CA GLY A 19 4.57 -11.47 -9.46
C GLY A 19 3.79 -11.07 -8.20
N ARG A 20 4.07 -11.74 -7.07
CA ARG A 20 3.43 -11.48 -5.77
C ARG A 20 4.14 -10.45 -4.91
N GLY A 21 5.11 -9.73 -5.50
CA GLY A 21 5.88 -8.70 -4.80
C GLY A 21 5.08 -7.41 -4.61
N PRO A 22 5.58 -6.47 -3.79
CA PRO A 22 5.00 -5.14 -3.64
C PRO A 22 4.88 -4.43 -4.99
N VAL A 23 3.70 -3.87 -5.26
CA VAL A 23 3.46 -2.98 -6.41
C VAL A 23 3.12 -1.60 -5.84
N PRO A 24 4.07 -0.65 -5.78
CA PRO A 24 3.81 0.69 -5.28
C PRO A 24 2.97 1.48 -6.29
N VAL A 25 1.82 2.00 -5.86
CA VAL A 25 0.88 2.75 -6.73
C VAL A 25 0.63 4.16 -6.22
N GLY A 26 0.28 4.31 -4.95
CA GLY A 26 0.05 5.62 -4.32
C GLY A 26 1.20 6.03 -3.39
N ILE A 27 1.49 7.34 -3.36
CA ILE A 27 2.37 7.96 -2.35
C ILE A 27 1.69 9.17 -1.73
N LEU A 28 1.86 9.33 -0.42
CA LEU A 28 1.44 10.50 0.34
C LEU A 28 2.57 10.93 1.28
N VAL A 29 2.85 12.22 1.35
CA VAL A 29 3.77 12.81 2.33
C VAL A 29 2.95 13.56 3.37
N GLU A 30 3.19 13.31 4.66
CA GLU A 30 2.48 14.06 5.70
C GLU A 30 2.93 15.53 5.74
N PRO A 31 2.13 16.46 6.29
CA PRO A 31 2.42 17.90 6.22
C PRO A 31 3.76 18.33 6.85
N SER A 32 4.27 17.58 7.84
CA SER A 32 5.57 17.87 8.46
C SER A 32 6.76 17.57 7.54
N GLY A 33 6.54 16.75 6.50
CA GLY A 33 7.60 16.26 5.61
C GLY A 33 8.48 15.16 6.21
N ARG A 34 8.20 14.70 7.44
CA ARG A 34 9.02 13.67 8.10
C ARG A 34 8.79 12.27 7.55
N TYR A 35 7.55 11.94 7.22
CA TYR A 35 7.18 10.61 6.75
C TYR A 35 6.51 10.63 5.38
N ALA A 36 6.85 9.63 4.55
CA ALA A 36 6.09 9.27 3.36
C ALA A 36 5.42 7.91 3.54
N PHE A 37 4.25 7.76 2.95
CA PHE A 37 3.41 6.57 2.99
C PHE A 37 3.26 6.07 1.56
N VAL A 38 3.64 4.82 1.32
CA VAL A 38 3.57 4.20 -0.01
C VAL A 38 2.59 3.03 0.03
N ALA A 39 1.50 3.14 -0.72
CA ALA A 39 0.54 2.05 -0.90
C ALA A 39 1.16 0.98 -1.79
N ASN A 40 1.43 -0.19 -1.22
CA ASN A 40 1.94 -1.35 -1.95
C ASN A 40 0.77 -2.30 -2.23
N THR A 41 0.08 -2.06 -3.34
CA THR A 41 -1.21 -2.66 -3.71
C THR A 41 -1.19 -4.17 -3.62
N ASN A 42 -0.28 -4.84 -4.32
CA ASN A 42 -0.27 -6.31 -4.33
C ASN A 42 0.24 -6.95 -3.03
N ALA A 43 0.82 -6.16 -2.14
CA ALA A 43 1.30 -6.61 -0.84
C ALA A 43 0.32 -6.29 0.31
N ASP A 44 -0.83 -5.67 0.03
CA ASP A 44 -1.89 -5.35 1.00
C ASP A 44 -1.41 -4.50 2.21
N VAL A 45 -0.32 -3.74 2.01
CA VAL A 45 0.32 -2.90 3.04
C VAL A 45 0.63 -1.49 2.55
N VAL A 46 0.66 -0.55 3.50
CA VAL A 46 1.29 0.76 3.31
C VAL A 46 2.65 0.74 3.98
N THR A 47 3.71 1.05 3.23
CA THR A 47 5.07 1.20 3.78
C THR A 47 5.26 2.63 4.24
N VAL A 48 5.78 2.82 5.46
CA VAL A 48 6.12 4.13 6.01
C VAL A 48 7.63 4.34 5.87
N LEU A 49 8.01 5.43 5.22
CA LEU A 49 9.40 5.85 5.05
C LEU A 49 9.69 7.03 5.96
N ASP A 50 10.78 6.96 6.73
CA ASP A 50 11.43 8.12 7.34
C ASP A 50 12.24 8.83 6.25
N LEU A 51 11.82 10.04 5.89
CA LEU A 51 12.44 10.82 4.81
C LEU A 51 13.72 11.53 5.24
N ALA A 52 13.96 11.71 6.54
CA ALA A 52 15.22 12.28 7.02
C ALA A 52 16.38 11.29 6.83
N ASN A 53 16.09 10.01 7.07
CA ASN A 53 17.08 8.93 7.03
C ASN A 53 17.02 8.08 5.75
N TRP A 54 16.03 8.30 4.89
CA TRP A 54 15.75 7.48 3.70
C TRP A 54 15.63 5.99 4.02
N LYS A 55 14.92 5.67 5.11
CA LYS A 55 14.76 4.29 5.60
C LYS A 55 13.29 3.92 5.76
N VAL A 56 12.99 2.64 5.57
CA VAL A 56 11.70 2.09 5.96
C VAL A 56 11.58 2.20 7.49
N PHE A 57 10.66 3.04 7.94
CA PHE A 57 10.32 3.20 9.34
C PHE A 57 9.43 2.05 9.82
N GLY A 58 8.48 1.62 8.98
CA GLY A 58 7.55 0.55 9.32
C GLY A 58 6.58 0.23 8.19
N ARG A 59 5.60 -0.62 8.49
CA ARG A 59 4.50 -0.98 7.59
C ARG A 59 3.18 -1.03 8.35
N VAL A 60 2.11 -0.64 7.68
CA VAL A 60 0.73 -0.69 8.17
C VAL A 60 -0.05 -1.66 7.28
N THR A 61 -0.80 -2.57 7.90
CA THR A 61 -1.73 -3.43 7.14
C THR A 61 -2.90 -2.58 6.68
N ALA A 62 -3.18 -2.56 5.37
CA ALA A 62 -4.14 -1.63 4.77
C ALA A 62 -5.44 -2.31 4.27
N GLY A 63 -5.42 -3.62 4.05
CA GLY A 63 -6.49 -4.37 3.39
C GLY A 63 -6.14 -4.69 1.94
N LYS A 64 -7.08 -5.30 1.21
CA LYS A 64 -6.85 -5.74 -0.17
C LYS A 64 -6.58 -4.52 -1.06
N GLU A 65 -5.42 -4.51 -1.71
CA GLU A 65 -5.07 -3.60 -2.81
C GLU A 65 -5.18 -2.10 -2.48
N PRO A 66 -4.43 -1.58 -1.49
CA PRO A 66 -4.38 -0.15 -1.24
C PRO A 66 -3.85 0.60 -2.47
N ASP A 67 -4.42 1.76 -2.76
CA ASP A 67 -4.04 2.61 -3.89
C ASP A 67 -3.99 4.08 -3.43
N GLY A 68 -5.08 4.83 -3.60
CA GLY A 68 -5.18 6.23 -3.23
C GLY A 68 -5.05 6.42 -1.71
N LEU A 69 -4.23 7.40 -1.32
CA LEU A 69 -4.00 7.77 0.08
C LEU A 69 -4.50 9.19 0.36
N GLY A 70 -5.03 9.40 1.56
CA GLY A 70 -5.45 10.71 2.06
C GLY A 70 -4.94 10.93 3.48
N TYR A 71 -4.63 12.18 3.82
CA TYR A 71 -4.18 12.56 5.15
C TYR A 71 -5.23 13.43 5.82
N THR A 72 -5.61 13.08 7.05
CA THR A 72 -6.39 13.96 7.91
C THR A 72 -5.59 14.22 9.18
N GLY A 73 -5.40 15.49 9.52
CA GLY A 73 -4.71 15.88 10.77
C GLY A 73 -5.53 15.60 12.03
N LYS A 74 -6.69 14.94 11.91
CA LYS A 74 -7.54 14.57 13.03
C LYS A 74 -7.32 13.10 13.33
N GLN A 75 -6.95 12.79 14.56
CA GLN A 75 -6.94 11.42 15.04
C GLN A 75 -8.40 10.89 15.00
N PRO A 76 -8.65 9.64 14.54
CA PRO A 76 -9.95 9.03 14.72
C PRO A 76 -10.26 9.04 16.21
N VAL A 77 -11.33 9.74 16.60
CA VAL A 77 -11.87 9.58 17.95
C VAL A 77 -12.27 8.11 18.06
N ALA A 78 -11.61 7.37 18.95
CA ALA A 78 -11.95 5.98 19.20
C ALA A 78 -13.47 5.90 19.43
N SER A 79 -14.17 5.11 18.62
CA SER A 79 -15.58 4.84 18.81
C SER A 79 -15.75 4.28 20.22
N ARG A 80 -16.31 5.07 21.14
CA ARG A 80 -16.77 4.54 22.42
C ARG A 80 -17.90 3.56 22.09
N GLN A 81 -17.71 2.31 22.50
CA GLN A 81 -18.79 1.33 22.61
C GLN A 81 -19.86 1.83 23.57
#